data_AF-A0A951ZIA3-F1
#
_entry.id   AF-A0A951ZIA3-F1
#
_cell.length_a   1.000
_cell.length_b   1.000
_cell.length_c   1.000
_cell.angle_alpha   90.00
_cell.angle_beta   90.00
_cell.angle_gamma   90.00
#
_symmetry.space_group_name_H-M   'P 1'
#
loop_
_entity.id
_entity.type
_entity.pdbx_description
1 polymer ?
#
loop_
_entity_poly.entity_id
_entity_poly.type
_entity_poly.pdbx_seq_one_letter_code
_entity_poly.pdbx_strand_id
1 'polypeptide(L)' 'MTVRPATTAELSSFIVDAAARGRALRLVGRGTWPDGGAPVDEHAEPLHLDAFSGVIEYEPGDLTITVGAA' A
#
# COMPACT_ATOMS: atom_id res chain seq x y z
N MET A 1 -12.24 9.91 2.67
CA MET A 1 -11.00 10.66 2.92
C MET A 1 -9.87 9.80 2.39
N THR A 2 -8.96 10.36 1.59
CA THR A 2 -7.90 9.57 0.94
C THR A 2 -6.64 9.66 1.78
N VAL A 3 -6.09 8.51 2.20
CA VAL A 3 -4.90 8.45 3.05
C VAL A 3 -3.69 7.99 2.23
N ARG A 4 -2.58 8.69 2.41
CA ARG A 4 -1.33 8.47 1.67
C ARG A 4 -0.12 8.69 2.57
N PRO A 5 0.29 7.66 3.33
CA PRO A 5 1.49 7.72 4.16
C PRO A 5 2.73 7.86 3.28
N ALA A 6 3.69 8.68 3.69
CA ALA A 6 4.98 8.84 3.01
C ALA A 6 6.10 8.00 3.66
N THR A 7 5.85 7.44 4.85
CA THR A 7 6.82 6.62 5.58
C THR A 7 6.20 5.33 6.11
N THR A 8 7.02 4.32 6.36
CA THR A 8 6.58 3.06 6.97
C THR A 8 6.03 3.25 8.38
N ALA A 9 6.54 4.24 9.12
CA ALA A 9 6.03 4.60 10.45
C ALA A 9 4.61 5.18 10.38
N GLU A 10 4.36 6.11 9.46
CA GLU A 10 3.01 6.66 9.22
C GLU A 10 2.03 5.58 8.76
N LEU A 11 2.48 4.70 7.84
CA LEU A 11 1.68 3.58 7.36
C LEU A 11 1.30 2.64 8.50
N SER A 12 2.28 2.26 9.33
CA SER A 12 2.07 1.42 10.50
C SER A 12 1.09 2.06 11.48
N SER A 13 1.28 3.34 11.81
CA SER A 13 0.38 4.08 12.72
C SER A 13 -1.05 4.11 12.18
N PHE A 14 -1.23 4.26 10.87
CA PHE A 14 -2.55 4.27 10.26
C PHE A 14 -3.24 2.90 10.29
N ILE A 15 -2.50 1.83 10.00
CA ILE A 15 -3.01 0.45 10.08
C ILE A 15 -3.44 0.12 11.50
N VAL A 16 -2.63 0.49 12.51
CA VAL A 16 -2.95 0.29 13.92
C VAL A 16 -4.24 1.03 14.32
N ASP A 17 -4.40 2.29 13.91
CA ASP A 17 -5.63 3.05 14.20
C ASP A 17 -6.85 2.46 13.48
N ALA A 18 -6.72 2.04 12.22
CA ALA A 18 -7.81 1.42 11.47
C ALA A 18 -8.26 0.11 12.12
N ALA A 19 -7.30 -0.73 12.52
CA ALA A 19 -7.58 -1.98 13.23
C ALA A 19 -8.28 -1.72 14.57
N ALA A 20 -7.80 -0.76 15.37
CA ALA A 20 -8.42 -0.39 16.64
C ALA A 20 -9.87 0.11 16.49
N ARG A 21 -10.21 0.69 15.33
CA ARG A 21 -11.55 1.22 15.03
C ARG A 21 -12.41 0.29 14.19
N GLY A 22 -11.92 -0.90 13.84
CA GLY A 22 -12.64 -1.84 12.95
C GLY A 22 -12.89 -1.28 11.55
N ARG A 23 -12.03 -0.38 11.05
CA ARG A 23 -12.14 0.18 9.69
C ARG A 23 -11.47 -0.76 8.68
N ALA A 24 -12.23 -1.23 7.71
CA ALA A 24 -11.69 -1.97 6.57
C ALA A 24 -10.84 -1.04 5.69
N LEU A 25 -9.69 -1.52 5.23
CA LEU A 25 -8.76 -0.77 4.39
C LEU A 25 -8.62 -1.45 3.02
N ARG A 26 -8.61 -0.64 1.96
CA ARG A 26 -8.33 -1.07 0.59
C ARG A 26 -6.98 -0.54 0.16
N LEU A 27 -6.02 -1.43 -0.04
CA LEU A 27 -4.68 -1.06 -0.51
C LEU A 27 -4.72 -0.67 -1.99
N VAL A 28 -4.14 0.47 -2.33
CA VAL A 28 -4.06 0.98 -3.70
C VAL A 28 -2.61 1.32 -4.05
N GLY A 29 -2.01 0.55 -4.95
CA GLY A 29 -0.72 0.89 -5.59
C GLY A 29 -0.93 1.93 -6.71
N ARG A 30 -0.60 1.58 -7.96
CA ARG A 30 -0.87 2.44 -9.13
C ARG A 30 -2.35 2.58 -9.51
N GLY A 31 -3.24 1.80 -8.91
CA GLY A 31 -4.69 1.88 -9.14
C GLY A 31 -5.18 1.35 -10.49
N THR A 32 -4.34 0.66 -11.26
CA THR A 32 -4.68 0.15 -12.61
C THR A 32 -5.41 -1.19 -12.60
N TRP A 33 -5.47 -1.87 -11.45
CA TRP A 33 -6.15 -3.15 -11.29
C TRP A 33 -6.93 -3.17 -9.97
N PRO A 34 -8.07 -2.44 -9.90
CA PRO A 34 -8.79 -2.27 -8.65
C PRO A 34 -9.39 -3.58 -8.15
N ASP A 35 -9.93 -4.42 -9.02
CA ASP A 35 -10.74 -5.58 -8.62
C ASP A 35 -10.01 -6.93 -8.78
N GLY A 36 -8.68 -6.89 -8.72
CA GLY A 36 -7.85 -8.10 -8.70
C GLY A 36 -7.99 -8.84 -7.37
N GLY A 37 -8.29 -10.14 -7.41
CA GLY A 37 -8.25 -11.01 -6.23
C GLY A 37 -9.49 -10.92 -5.32
N ALA A 38 -10.69 -10.87 -5.92
CA ALA A 38 -11.97 -10.90 -5.19
C ALA A 38 -12.02 -11.94 -4.05
N PRO A 39 -12.74 -11.66 -2.94
CA PRO A 39 -13.75 -10.61 -2.77
C PRO A 39 -13.18 -9.22 -2.45
N VAL A 40 -13.85 -8.18 -2.96
CA VAL A 40 -13.49 -6.77 -2.76
C VAL A 40 -14.63 -6.06 -2.04
N ASP A 41 -14.32 -5.37 -0.93
CA ASP A 41 -15.27 -4.51 -0.23
C ASP A 41 -15.21 -3.09 -0.81
N GLU A 42 -16.31 -2.65 -1.41
CA GLU A 42 -16.45 -1.31 -2.01
C GLU A 42 -16.51 -0.20 -0.96
N HIS A 43 -16.80 -0.53 0.29
CA HIS A 43 -16.91 0.42 1.40
C HIS A 43 -15.60 0.56 2.20
N ALA A 44 -14.58 -0.25 1.90
CA ALA A 44 -13.28 -0.16 2.54
C ALA A 44 -12.56 1.16 2.18
N GLU A 45 -11.87 1.74 3.16
CA GLU A 45 -11.21 3.03 3.00
C GLU A 45 -9.93 2.90 2.16
N PRO A 46 -9.77 3.70 1.08
CA PRO A 46 -8.57 3.64 0.24
C PRO A 46 -7.31 4.09 0.98
N LEU A 47 -6.30 3.24 0.99
CA LEU A 47 -4.96 3.48 1.49
C LEU A 47 -3.96 3.43 0.32
N HIS A 48 -3.49 4.60 -0.11
CA HIS A 48 -2.60 4.72 -1.26
C HIS A 48 -1.14 4.50 -0.86
N LEU A 49 -0.43 3.68 -1.65
CA LEU A 49 0.97 3.30 -1.44
C LEU A 49 1.91 3.91 -2.48
N ASP A 50 1.42 4.77 -3.38
CA ASP A 50 2.21 5.38 -4.45
C ASP A 50 3.31 6.34 -3.99
N ALA A 51 3.24 6.81 -2.74
CA ALA A 51 4.36 7.51 -2.09
C ALA A 51 5.59 6.61 -1.86
N PHE A 52 5.45 5.29 -1.88
CA PHE A 52 6.56 4.35 -1.75
C PHE A 52 7.19 3.96 -3.09
N SER A 53 6.76 4.56 -4.21
CA SER A 53 7.22 4.14 -5.53
C SER A 53 8.73 4.33 -5.74
N GLY A 54 9.32 3.43 -6.54
CA GLY A 54 10.72 3.50 -6.94
C GLY A 54 11.57 2.28 -6.57
N VAL A 55 12.82 2.31 -7.04
CA VAL A 55 13.84 1.28 -6.77
C VAL A 55 14.59 1.64 -5.50
N ILE A 56 14.62 0.71 -4.55
CA ILE A 56 15.38 0.82 -3.31
C ILE A 56 16.78 0.24 -3.51
N GLU A 57 16.87 -0.92 -4.17
CA GLU A 57 18.13 -1.62 -4.41
C GLU A 57 18.04 -2.44 -5.69
N TYR A 58 19.15 -2.55 -6.40
CA TYR A 58 19.30 -3.42 -7.56
C TYR A 58 20.68 -4.08 -7.50
N GLU A 59 20.71 -5.41 -7.39
CA GLU A 59 21.92 -6.23 -7.40
C GLU A 59 21.92 -7.10 -8.68
N PRO A 60 22.62 -6.67 -9.74
CA PRO A 60 22.66 -7.39 -11.01
C PRO A 60 23.30 -8.77 -10.91
N GLY A 61 24.30 -8.95 -10.02
CA GLY A 61 25.00 -10.22 -9.85
C GLY A 61 24.08 -11.34 -9.38
N ASP A 62 23.13 -10.99 -8.52
CA ASP A 62 22.14 -11.91 -7.96
C ASP A 62 20.82 -11.92 -8.74
N LEU A 63 20.68 -11.05 -9.76
CA LEU A 63 19.44 -10.83 -10.51
C LEU A 63 18.27 -10.42 -9.61
N THR A 64 18.53 -9.59 -8.59
CA THR A 64 17.52 -9.15 -7.62
C THR A 64 17.27 -7.65 -7.69
N ILE A 65 16.02 -7.25 -7.41
CA ILE A 65 15.61 -5.86 -7.27
C ILE A 65 14.65 -5.73 -6.09
N THR A 66 14.87 -4.72 -5.26
CA THR A 66 13.97 -4.31 -4.20
C THR A 66 13.28 -3.03 -4.64
N VAL A 67 11.95 -3.06 -4.68
CA VAL A 67 11.12 -1.92 -5.06
C VAL A 67 10.10 -1.65 -3.96
N GLY A 68 9.64 -0.40 -3.89
CA GLY A 68 8.47 -0.11 -3.08
C GLY A 68 7.17 -0.58 -3.75
N ALA A 69 6.08 -0.52 -3.00
CA ALA A 69 4.83 -1.22 -3.33
C ALA A 69 3.99 -0.61 -4.46
N ALA A 70 4.51 0.36 -5.24
CA ALA A 70 3.76 1.10 -6.26
C ALA A 70 4.61 1.63 -7.43
#